data_AF-A0A2G6H2J4-F1
#
_entry.id   AF-A0A2G6H2J4-F1
#
_cell.length_a   1.000
_cell.length_b   1.000
_cell.length_c   1.000
_cell.angle_alpha   90.00
_cell.angle_beta   90.00
_cell.angle_gamma   90.00
#
_symmetry.space_group_name_H-M   'P 1'
#
loop_
_entity.id
_entity.type
_entity.pdbx_description
1 polymer ?
#
loop_
_entity_poly.entity_id
_entity_poly.type
_entity_poly.pdbx_seq_one_letter_code
_entity_poly.pdbx_strand_id
1 'polypeptide(L)'
;MKKKFKNIKLYFVEFTIVTAGVLLALFLNNLKESNQAREYHSRSIVAVHGEIKENHDRLRGVVEKQKQLLDTIQKYSTSDITLSDLILKKGGGLKVAFINNIGLEFYKKNQLNLIDFKVMSKLINMEKSAKLIDVKTAKLLDFLYPNFFVNS
;
A
#
# COMPACT_ATOMS: atom_id res chain seq x y z
N MET A 1 -34.15 -64.97 6.92
CA MET A 1 -33.05 -64.04 7.26
C MET A 1 -32.34 -63.38 6.06
N LYS A 2 -32.15 -64.05 4.91
CA LYS A 2 -31.43 -63.48 3.74
C LYS A 2 -32.03 -62.19 3.14
N LYS A 3 -33.36 -61.98 3.22
CA LYS A 3 -34.05 -60.81 2.65
C LYS A 3 -33.76 -59.49 3.42
N LYS A 4 -33.64 -59.54 4.75
CA LYS A 4 -33.35 -58.36 5.59
C LYS A 4 -31.93 -57.81 5.38
N PHE A 5 -30.94 -58.69 5.20
CA PHE A 5 -29.56 -58.30 4.88
C PHE A 5 -29.43 -57.63 3.50
N LYS A 6 -30.23 -58.04 2.52
CA LYS A 6 -30.24 -57.45 1.18
C LYS A 6 -30.72 -55.99 1.20
N ASN A 7 -31.74 -55.70 2.02
CA ASN A 7 -32.27 -54.33 2.18
C ASN A 7 -31.28 -53.43 2.94
N ILE A 8 -30.67 -53.91 4.02
CA ILE A 8 -29.63 -53.15 4.77
C ILE A 8 -28.44 -52.82 3.87
N LYS A 9 -27.99 -53.77 3.03
CA LYS A 9 -26.90 -53.54 2.08
C LYS A 9 -27.26 -52.47 1.04
N LEU A 10 -28.52 -52.42 0.60
CA LEU A 10 -29.00 -51.38 -0.31
C LEU A 10 -28.95 -49.99 0.33
N TYR A 11 -29.44 -49.87 1.58
CA TYR A 11 -29.40 -48.61 2.33
C TYR A 11 -27.97 -48.10 2.56
N PHE A 12 -27.02 -48.99 2.84
CA PHE A 12 -25.61 -48.60 2.97
C PHE A 12 -25.04 -48.05 1.65
N VAL A 13 -25.41 -48.63 0.52
CA VAL A 13 -24.97 -48.15 -0.79
C VAL A 13 -25.55 -46.76 -1.07
N GLU A 14 -26.84 -46.56 -0.84
CA GLU A 14 -27.49 -45.24 -1.00
C GLU A 14 -26.89 -44.18 -0.06
N PHE A 15 -26.68 -44.53 1.20
CA PHE A 15 -26.04 -43.63 2.18
C PHE A 15 -24.62 -43.25 1.74
N THR A 16 -23.82 -44.21 1.27
CA THR A 16 -22.46 -43.95 0.81
C THR A 16 -22.45 -43.03 -0.40
N ILE A 17 -23.37 -43.20 -1.35
CA ILE A 17 -23.49 -42.34 -2.54
C ILE A 17 -23.86 -40.92 -2.16
N VAL A 18 -24.85 -40.73 -1.27
CA VAL A 18 -25.26 -39.40 -0.80
C VAL A 18 -24.12 -38.72 -0.06
N THR A 19 -23.45 -39.43 0.86
CA THR A 19 -22.35 -38.88 1.64
C THR A 19 -21.15 -38.54 0.75
N ALA A 20 -20.84 -39.38 -0.25
CA ALA A 20 -19.81 -39.11 -1.24
C ALA A 20 -20.13 -37.86 -2.09
N GLY A 21 -21.39 -37.67 -2.48
CA GLY A 21 -21.83 -36.47 -3.20
C GLY A 21 -21.65 -35.19 -2.38
N VAL A 22 -22.02 -35.21 -1.10
CA VAL A 22 -21.83 -34.07 -0.18
C VAL A 22 -20.35 -33.78 0.04
N LEU A 23 -19.53 -34.81 0.27
CA LEU A 23 -18.08 -34.65 0.44
C LEU A 23 -17.40 -34.09 -0.81
N LEU A 24 -17.78 -34.56 -2.01
CA LEU A 24 -17.29 -34.01 -3.27
C LEU A 24 -17.69 -32.55 -3.45
N ALA A 25 -18.95 -32.19 -3.14
CA ALA A 25 -19.41 -30.81 -3.20
C ALA A 25 -18.61 -29.89 -2.26
N LEU A 26 -18.40 -30.31 -1.01
CA LEU A 26 -17.60 -29.57 -0.04
C LEU A 26 -16.13 -29.47 -0.47
N PHE A 27 -15.56 -30.55 -1.01
CA PHE A 27 -14.19 -30.58 -1.48
C PHE A 27 -13.97 -29.62 -2.66
N LEU A 28 -14.87 -29.65 -3.65
CA LEU A 28 -14.83 -28.72 -4.79
C LEU A 28 -15.04 -27.27 -4.36
N ASN A 29 -15.94 -27.02 -3.40
CA ASN A 29 -16.16 -25.69 -2.85
C ASN A 29 -14.89 -25.16 -2.16
N ASN A 30 -14.28 -25.97 -1.28
CA ASN A 30 -13.04 -25.61 -0.59
C ASN A 30 -11.87 -25.38 -1.57
N LEU A 31 -11.75 -26.21 -2.60
CA LEU A 31 -10.74 -26.02 -3.65
C LEU A 31 -10.93 -24.70 -4.39
N LYS A 32 -12.16 -24.40 -4.80
CA LYS A 32 -12.49 -23.14 -5.49
C LYS A 32 -12.18 -21.93 -4.61
N GLU A 33 -12.62 -21.96 -3.35
CA GLU A 33 -12.40 -20.89 -2.39
C GLU A 33 -10.90 -20.67 -2.11
N SER A 34 -10.13 -21.75 -1.95
CA SER A 34 -8.68 -21.67 -1.72
C SER A 34 -7.93 -21.08 -2.93
N ASN A 35 -8.31 -21.45 -4.15
CA ASN A 35 -7.71 -20.92 -5.38
C ASN A 35 -8.03 -19.43 -5.56
N GLN A 36 -9.29 -19.04 -5.32
CA GLN A 36 -9.69 -17.64 -5.35
C GLN A 36 -8.89 -16.83 -4.32
N ALA A 37 -8.84 -17.28 -3.06
CA ALA A 37 -8.08 -16.60 -2.01
C ALA A 37 -6.59 -16.44 -2.37
N ARG A 38 -5.98 -17.47 -2.98
CA ARG A 38 -4.59 -17.41 -3.46
C ARG A 38 -4.39 -16.35 -4.55
N GLU A 39 -5.29 -16.31 -5.53
CA GLU A 39 -5.23 -15.34 -6.62
C GLU A 39 -5.38 -13.90 -6.09
N TYR A 40 -6.34 -13.68 -5.19
CA TYR A 40 -6.53 -12.39 -4.52
C TYR A 40 -5.27 -11.95 -3.77
N HIS A 41 -4.66 -12.84 -2.99
CA HIS A 41 -3.39 -12.55 -2.29
C HIS A 41 -2.26 -12.17 -3.24
N SER A 42 -2.08 -12.94 -4.32
CA SER A 42 -1.03 -12.69 -5.32
C SER A 42 -1.18 -11.31 -5.96
N ARG A 43 -2.39 -11.00 -6.46
CA ARG A 43 -2.68 -9.70 -7.09
C ARG A 43 -2.47 -8.54 -6.12
N SER A 44 -2.85 -8.71 -4.86
CA SER A 44 -2.67 -7.69 -3.81
C SER A 44 -1.19 -7.41 -3.53
N ILE A 45 -0.35 -8.45 -3.43
CA ILE A 45 1.09 -8.29 -3.22
C ILE A 45 1.74 -7.58 -4.41
N VAL A 46 1.37 -7.95 -5.64
CA VAL A 46 1.88 -7.29 -6.85
C VAL A 46 1.49 -5.81 -6.88
N ALA A 47 0.24 -5.48 -6.57
CA ALA A 47 -0.22 -4.10 -6.51
C ALA A 47 0.55 -3.27 -5.47
N VAL A 48 0.73 -3.81 -4.26
CA VAL A 48 1.50 -3.14 -3.19
C VAL A 48 2.97 -2.96 -3.58
N HIS A 49 3.57 -3.97 -4.21
CA HIS A 49 4.95 -3.84 -4.69
C HIS A 49 5.08 -2.76 -5.77
N GLY A 50 4.13 -2.69 -6.70
CA GLY A 50 4.05 -1.65 -7.72
C GLY A 50 3.95 -0.25 -7.09
N GLU A 51 3.05 -0.08 -6.12
CA GLU A 51 2.88 1.18 -5.37
C GLU A 51 4.17 1.60 -4.65
N ILE A 52 4.83 0.67 -3.95
CA ILE A 52 6.09 0.96 -3.25
C ILE A 52 7.17 1.42 -4.24
N LYS A 53 7.27 0.76 -5.40
CA LYS A 53 8.24 1.12 -6.44
C LYS A 53 7.96 2.52 -7.01
N GLU A 54 6.70 2.80 -7.33
CA GLU A 54 6.29 4.11 -7.84
C GLU A 54 6.54 5.23 -6.83
N ASN A 55 6.22 5.01 -5.56
CA ASN A 55 6.51 5.93 -4.47
C ASN A 55 8.01 6.18 -4.33
N HIS A 56 8.83 5.12 -4.40
CA HIS A 56 10.28 5.24 -4.33
C HIS A 56 10.84 6.09 -5.49
N ASP A 57 10.41 5.81 -6.72
CA ASP A 57 10.88 6.56 -7.89
C ASP A 57 10.48 8.03 -7.84
N ARG A 58 9.26 8.33 -7.38
CA ARG A 58 8.80 9.71 -7.12
C ARG A 58 9.63 10.40 -6.04
N LEU A 59 9.84 9.74 -4.90
CA LEU A 59 10.61 10.29 -3.79
C LEU A 59 12.06 10.57 -4.19
N ARG A 60 12.71 9.64 -4.90
CA ARG A 60 14.06 9.85 -5.42
C ARG A 60 14.14 11.11 -6.28
N GLY A 61 13.18 11.30 -7.20
CA GLY A 61 13.14 12.48 -8.06
C GLY A 61 12.95 13.79 -7.28
N VAL A 62 12.17 13.77 -6.19
CA VAL A 62 11.95 14.95 -5.35
C VAL A 62 13.16 15.24 -4.47
N VAL A 63 13.80 14.23 -3.88
CA VAL A 63 14.99 14.37 -3.04
C VAL A 63 16.14 15.04 -3.80
N GLU A 64 16.40 14.63 -5.04
CA GLU A 64 17.46 15.25 -5.85
C GLU A 64 17.17 16.74 -6.13
N LYS A 65 15.91 17.10 -6.38
CA LYS A 65 15.52 18.51 -6.55
C LYS A 65 15.64 19.30 -5.24
N GLN A 66 15.32 18.68 -4.11
CA GLN A 66 15.48 19.33 -2.80
C GLN A 66 16.96 19.54 -2.44
N LYS A 67 17.87 18.62 -2.81
CA LYS A 67 19.31 18.82 -2.68
C LYS A 67 19.78 20.02 -3.51
N GLN A 68 19.38 20.09 -4.77
CA GLN A 68 19.69 21.24 -5.64
C GLN A 68 19.20 22.58 -5.07
N LEU A 69 17.99 22.58 -4.49
CA LEU A 69 17.47 23.76 -3.81
C LEU A 69 18.34 24.13 -2.61
N LEU A 70 18.76 23.16 -1.80
CA LEU A 70 19.61 23.37 -0.64
C LEU A 70 20.99 23.93 -1.03
N ASP A 71 21.60 23.38 -2.08
CA ASP A 71 22.86 23.88 -2.64
C ASP A 71 22.72 25.32 -3.13
N THR A 72 21.58 25.64 -3.74
CA THR A 72 21.26 27.00 -4.20
C THR A 72 21.09 27.96 -3.02
N ILE A 73 20.36 27.56 -1.98
CA ILE A 73 20.20 28.33 -0.74
C ILE A 73 21.56 28.60 -0.11
N GLN A 74 22.42 27.60 -0.03
CA GLN A 74 23.76 27.74 0.54
C GLN A 74 24.62 28.71 -0.29
N LYS A 75 24.59 28.58 -1.63
CA LYS A 75 25.34 29.44 -2.55
C LYS A 75 24.96 30.91 -2.43
N TYR A 76 23.70 31.22 -2.19
CA TYR A 76 23.20 32.60 -2.10
C TYR A 76 22.93 33.07 -0.66
N SER A 77 23.39 32.32 0.35
CA SER A 77 23.12 32.61 1.77
C SER A 77 23.60 33.98 2.25
N THR A 78 24.64 34.54 1.61
CA THR A 78 25.21 35.86 1.93
C THR A 78 24.78 36.95 0.92
N SER A 79 23.90 36.63 -0.02
CA SER A 79 23.44 37.56 -1.05
C SER A 79 22.15 38.25 -0.62
N ASP A 80 22.03 39.56 -0.84
CA ASP A 80 20.78 40.31 -0.67
C ASP A 80 19.81 40.00 -1.82
N ILE A 81 19.22 38.81 -1.78
CA ILE A 81 18.15 38.38 -2.70
C ILE A 81 16.90 38.05 -1.90
N THR A 82 15.74 38.32 -2.50
CA THR A 82 14.47 37.97 -1.89
C THR A 82 14.27 36.45 -1.87
N LEU A 83 13.51 35.98 -0.88
CA LEU A 83 13.22 34.55 -0.73
C LEU A 83 12.50 33.99 -1.98
N SER A 84 11.63 34.81 -2.60
CA SER A 84 10.92 34.46 -3.83
C SER A 84 11.88 34.26 -5.00
N ASP A 85 12.84 35.15 -5.20
CA ASP A 85 13.84 35.01 -6.26
C ASP A 85 14.78 33.83 -6.01
N LEU A 86 15.16 33.59 -4.75
CA LEU A 86 15.97 32.44 -4.38
C LEU A 86 15.26 31.12 -4.70
N ILE A 87 14.04 30.92 -4.22
CA ILE A 87 13.36 29.62 -4.34
C ILE A 87 12.76 29.43 -5.73
N LEU A 88 12.09 30.43 -6.30
CA LEU A 88 11.36 30.30 -7.56
C LEU A 88 12.25 30.46 -8.79
N LYS A 89 13.12 31.49 -8.82
CA LYS A 89 13.94 31.78 -10.01
C LYS A 89 15.28 31.03 -10.00
N LYS A 90 15.94 30.89 -8.85
CA LYS A 90 17.25 30.23 -8.75
C LYS A 90 17.14 28.75 -8.37
N GLY A 91 16.24 28.41 -7.46
CA GLY A 91 16.12 27.06 -6.88
C GLY A 91 15.16 26.09 -7.59
N GLY A 92 14.48 26.52 -8.66
CA GLY A 92 13.58 25.65 -9.44
C GLY A 92 12.23 25.35 -8.76
N GLY A 93 11.90 26.08 -7.69
CA GLY A 93 10.67 25.98 -6.92
C GLY A 93 10.68 24.84 -5.89
N LEU A 94 9.69 24.86 -4.98
CA LEU A 94 9.50 23.79 -4.02
C LEU A 94 8.86 22.57 -4.69
N LYS A 95 9.43 21.39 -4.45
CA LYS A 95 8.89 20.11 -4.93
C LYS A 95 8.48 19.26 -3.74
N VAL A 96 7.24 18.76 -3.83
CA VAL A 96 6.62 17.89 -2.83
C VAL A 96 6.33 16.54 -3.49
N ALA A 97 6.64 15.46 -2.78
CA ALA A 97 6.30 14.12 -3.22
C ALA A 97 4.92 13.74 -2.69
N PHE A 98 4.04 13.27 -3.57
CA PHE A 98 2.79 12.61 -3.16
C PHE A 98 3.07 11.11 -3.00
N ILE A 99 2.82 10.59 -1.80
CA ILE A 99 3.02 9.16 -1.46
C ILE A 99 1.64 8.52 -1.32
N ASN A 100 1.38 7.47 -2.09
CA ASN A 100 0.14 6.70 -1.99
C ASN A 100 0.33 5.52 -1.04
N ASN A 101 -0.71 5.16 -0.28
CA ASN A 101 -0.70 4.00 0.65
C ASN A 101 -1.95 3.11 0.47
N ILE A 102 -2.47 3.03 -0.76
CA ILE A 102 -3.72 2.31 -1.08
C ILE A 102 -3.57 0.82 -0.77
N GLY A 103 -2.38 0.26 -1.00
CA GLY A 103 -2.07 -1.12 -0.66
C GLY A 103 -2.21 -1.42 0.83
N LEU A 104 -1.76 -0.51 1.71
CA LEU A 104 -1.92 -0.67 3.15
C LEU A 104 -3.38 -0.54 3.60
N GLU A 105 -4.12 0.43 3.04
CA GLU A 105 -5.55 0.59 3.36
C GLU A 105 -6.37 -0.63 2.96
N PHE A 106 -6.08 -1.18 1.78
CA PHE A 106 -6.65 -2.44 1.32
C PHE A 106 -6.36 -3.58 2.31
N TYR A 107 -5.12 -3.70 2.80
CA TYR A 107 -4.77 -4.73 3.77
C TYR A 107 -5.42 -4.54 5.15
N LYS A 108 -5.53 -3.29 5.64
CA LYS A 108 -6.24 -2.98 6.90
C LYS A 108 -7.71 -3.36 6.81
N LYS A 109 -8.36 -3.10 5.68
CA LYS A 109 -9.80 -3.33 5.48
C LYS A 109 -10.15 -4.81 5.36
N ASN A 110 -9.29 -5.61 4.75
CA ASN A 110 -9.60 -7.00 4.43
C ASN A 110 -9.24 -8.03 5.52
N GLN A 111 -8.78 -7.59 6.71
CA GLN A 111 -8.48 -8.44 7.89
C GLN A 111 -7.92 -9.83 7.53
N LEU A 112 -6.95 -9.87 6.61
CA LEU A 112 -6.40 -11.13 6.16
C LEU A 112 -5.55 -11.68 7.31
N ASN A 113 -6.07 -12.68 8.02
CA ASN A 113 -5.40 -13.51 9.04
C ASN A 113 -4.11 -14.20 8.54
N LEU A 114 -3.62 -13.83 7.34
CA LEU A 114 -2.55 -14.43 6.56
C LEU A 114 -1.40 -13.44 6.27
N ILE A 115 -1.48 -12.19 6.72
CA ILE A 115 -0.40 -11.21 6.51
C ILE A 115 0.61 -11.33 7.65
N ASP A 116 1.87 -11.59 7.29
CA ASP A 116 2.98 -11.57 8.22
C ASP A 116 3.04 -10.22 8.94
N PHE A 117 3.03 -10.26 10.27
CA PHE A 117 3.17 -9.10 11.15
C PHE A 117 4.32 -8.18 10.73
N LYS A 118 5.44 -8.73 10.28
CA LYS A 118 6.61 -7.99 9.80
C LYS A 118 6.28 -7.12 8.58
N VAL A 119 5.50 -7.64 7.63
CA VAL A 119 5.07 -6.89 6.44
C VAL A 119 4.13 -5.77 6.85
N MET A 120 3.13 -6.07 7.69
CA MET A 120 2.18 -5.08 8.20
C MET A 120 2.89 -3.96 8.97
N SER A 121 3.82 -4.31 9.86
CA SER A 121 4.63 -3.35 10.63
C SER A 121 5.43 -2.42 9.71
N LYS A 122 6.05 -2.96 8.65
CA LYS A 122 6.78 -2.14 7.67
C LYS A 122 5.86 -1.16 6.94
N LEU A 123 4.70 -1.62 6.46
CA LEU A 123 3.74 -0.75 5.76
C LEU A 123 3.22 0.36 6.68
N ILE A 124 2.91 0.06 7.95
CA ILE A 124 2.51 1.06 8.94
C ILE A 124 3.63 2.10 9.17
N ASN A 125 4.89 1.67 9.22
CA ASN A 125 6.01 2.59 9.37
C ASN A 125 6.22 3.48 8.14
N MET A 126 5.94 2.97 6.93
CA MET A 126 5.92 3.77 5.71
C MET A 126 4.82 4.83 5.76
N GLU A 127 3.61 4.47 6.19
CA GLU A 127 2.51 5.42 6.37
C GLU A 127 2.84 6.53 7.38
N LYS A 128 3.44 6.17 8.53
CA LYS A 128 3.91 7.15 9.52
C LYS A 128 4.94 8.11 8.94
N SER A 129 5.88 7.58 8.15
CA SER A 129 6.92 8.38 7.51
C SER A 129 6.34 9.32 6.45
N ALA A 130 5.36 8.87 5.68
CA ALA A 130 4.64 9.69 4.71
C ALA A 130 3.90 10.85 5.39
N LYS A 131 3.14 10.56 6.47
CA LYS A 131 2.47 11.60 7.27
C LYS A 131 3.45 12.62 7.85
N LEU A 132 4.65 12.18 8.26
CA LEU A 132 5.68 13.10 8.74
C LEU A 132 6.19 14.03 7.63
N ILE A 133 6.33 13.52 6.40
CA ILE A 133 6.69 14.34 5.23
C ILE A 133 5.60 15.38 4.95
N ASP A 134 4.33 15.00 5.03
CA ASP A 134 3.21 15.92 4.82
C ASP A 134 3.21 17.04 5.87
N VAL A 135 3.38 16.70 7.15
CA VAL A 135 3.47 17.69 8.25
C VAL A 135 4.65 18.63 8.06
N LYS A 136 5.83 18.12 7.68
CA LYS A 136 7.00 18.96 7.44
C LYS A 136 6.81 19.88 6.23
N THR A 137 6.15 19.37 5.20
CA THR A 137 5.81 20.15 4.00
C THR A 137 4.84 21.27 4.33
N ALA A 138 3.79 20.98 5.10
CA ALA A 138 2.83 21.99 5.56
C ALA A 138 3.53 23.09 6.35
N LYS A 139 4.36 22.73 7.35
CA LYS A 139 5.15 23.71 8.11
C LYS A 139 6.07 24.56 7.26
N LEU A 140 6.69 23.97 6.23
CA LEU A 140 7.53 24.71 5.29
C LEU A 140 6.69 25.71 4.48
N LEU A 141 5.53 25.29 3.98
CA LEU A 141 4.62 26.18 3.26
C LEU A 141 4.08 27.31 4.15
N ASP A 142 3.73 27.00 5.40
CA ASP A 142 3.28 27.98 6.40
C ASP A 142 4.36 29.05 6.67
N PHE A 143 5.64 28.66 6.63
CA PHE A 143 6.75 29.60 6.71
C PHE A 143 6.92 30.38 5.40
N LEU A 144 6.95 29.71 4.26
CA LEU A 144 7.27 30.33 2.97
C LEU A 144 6.19 31.29 2.48
N TYR A 145 4.91 30.92 2.61
CA TYR A 145 3.79 31.68 2.05
C TYR A 145 3.73 33.13 2.54
N PRO A 146 3.73 33.44 3.85
CA PRO A 146 3.75 34.82 4.30
C PRO A 146 5.06 35.52 3.90
N ASN A 147 6.21 34.85 3.99
CA ASN A 147 7.51 35.46 3.73
C ASN A 147 7.83 35.69 2.25
N PHE A 148 7.09 35.07 1.32
CA PHE A 148 7.23 35.35 -0.11
C PHE A 148 6.68 36.72 -0.53
N PHE A 149 5.70 37.25 0.20
CA PHE A 149 5.03 38.50 -0.14
C PHE A 149 5.39 39.68 0.77
N VAL A 150 6.15 39.45 1.84
CA VAL A 150 6.51 40.49 2.83
C VAL A 150 7.47 41.57 2.29
N ASN A 151 8.14 41.35 1.15
CA ASN A 151 8.98 42.37 0.49
C ASN A 151 8.55 42.62 -0.96
N SER A 152 7.29 43.01 -1.18
CA SER A 152 6.87 43.67 -2.44
C SER A 152 6.85 45.17 -2.26
#